data_AF-A0A0M0KNB0-F1
#
_entry.id   AF-A0A0M0KNB0-F1
#
_cell.length_a   1.000
_cell.length_b   1.000
_cell.length_c   1.000
_cell.angle_alpha   90.00
_cell.angle_beta   90.00
_cell.angle_gamma   90.00
#
_symmetry.space_group_name_H-M   'P 1'
#
loop_
_entity.id
_entity.type
_entity.pdbx_description
1 polymer ?
#
loop_
_entity_poly.entity_id
_entity_poly.type
_entity_poly.pdbx_seq_one_letter_code
_entity_poly.pdbx_strand_id
1 'polypeptide(L)'
;MLDNIIGVEEAGEILGLSPGTVKNYCNEGKLAAQKIGKTWVLDRNNLRLKYTNRDIRNLNDVYYNGVTLSSKSGVSKIEKGIYSASFANVRLESSENTSYYTVTWDLKPLFDLASKGEYEWRIPHGLEKISKEREKDFLQYIETLEPYNKKINVQGKEFIILSLPTLLWDTDGVLYRAGAQSVDGEYYYVLWNVCNLVDPIKIEKASDPNLRCKKCLKYWSIDRRCVDEAGHDYVRNE
;
A
#
# COMPACT_ATOMS: atom_id res chain seq x y z
N MET A 1 -25.59 2.53 -25.07
CA MET A 1 -25.23 2.38 -23.64
C MET A 1 -24.45 1.08 -23.44
N LEU A 2 -23.30 0.99 -24.11
CA LEU A 2 -22.31 -0.09 -24.00
C LEU A 2 -20.88 0.49 -23.91
N ASP A 3 -20.74 1.81 -24.04
CA ASP A 3 -19.47 2.51 -24.25
C ASP A 3 -18.56 2.55 -23.00
N ASN A 4 -19.11 2.15 -21.85
CA ASN A 4 -18.39 2.06 -20.59
C ASN A 4 -17.96 0.62 -20.26
N ILE A 5 -18.22 -0.36 -21.13
CA ILE A 5 -17.76 -1.74 -20.91
C ILE A 5 -16.43 -1.96 -21.63
N ILE A 6 -15.43 -2.41 -20.89
CA ILE A 6 -14.07 -2.63 -21.39
C ILE A 6 -13.58 -4.06 -21.07
N GLY A 7 -12.55 -4.50 -21.80
CA GLY A 7 -11.88 -5.78 -21.57
C GLY A 7 -10.68 -5.68 -20.62
N VAL A 8 -10.06 -6.83 -20.33
CA VAL A 8 -8.91 -6.91 -19.42
C VAL A 8 -7.65 -6.20 -19.91
N GLU A 9 -7.49 -6.07 -21.23
CA GLU A 9 -6.37 -5.35 -21.86
C GLU A 9 -6.45 -3.86 -21.52
N GLU A 10 -7.56 -3.22 -21.90
CA GLU A 10 -7.80 -1.80 -21.65
C GLU A 10 -7.91 -1.48 -20.14
N ALA A 11 -8.54 -2.36 -19.36
CA ALA A 11 -8.54 -2.24 -17.91
C ALA A 11 -7.11 -2.30 -17.33
N GLY A 12 -6.22 -3.10 -17.94
CA GLY A 12 -4.81 -3.19 -17.58
C GLY A 12 -4.07 -1.88 -17.82
N GLU A 13 -4.29 -1.24 -18.95
CA GLU A 13 -3.73 0.08 -19.25
C GLU A 13 -4.20 1.14 -18.25
N ILE A 14 -5.51 1.15 -17.93
CA ILE A 14 -6.09 2.12 -16.98
C ILE A 14 -5.58 1.87 -15.55
N LEU A 15 -5.41 0.62 -15.15
CA LEU A 15 -4.97 0.24 -13.80
C LEU A 15 -3.45 0.15 -13.65
N GLY A 16 -2.69 0.28 -14.74
CA GLY A 16 -1.24 0.03 -14.75
C GLY A 16 -0.87 -1.44 -14.44
N LEU A 17 -1.72 -2.39 -14.83
CA LEU A 17 -1.55 -3.82 -14.55
C LEU A 17 -1.43 -4.63 -15.84
N SER A 18 -0.76 -5.79 -15.77
CA SER A 18 -0.80 -6.72 -16.90
C SER A 18 -2.22 -7.27 -17.11
N PRO A 19 -2.64 -7.54 -18.35
CA PRO A 19 -3.96 -8.13 -18.64
C PRO A 19 -4.19 -9.47 -17.92
N GLY A 20 -3.11 -10.25 -17.75
CA GLY A 20 -3.13 -11.49 -16.96
C GLY A 20 -3.43 -11.23 -15.49
N THR A 21 -2.84 -10.20 -14.89
CA THR A 21 -3.12 -9.77 -13.51
C THR A 21 -4.57 -9.31 -13.37
N VAL A 22 -5.07 -8.48 -14.29
CA VAL A 22 -6.47 -8.01 -14.29
C VAL A 22 -7.42 -9.20 -14.38
N LYS A 23 -7.12 -10.18 -15.26
CA LYS A 23 -7.91 -11.41 -15.38
C LYS A 23 -7.93 -12.22 -14.09
N ASN A 24 -6.80 -12.36 -13.40
CA ASN A 24 -6.72 -13.02 -12.10
C ASN A 24 -7.58 -12.28 -11.07
N TYR A 25 -7.52 -10.95 -11.04
CA TYR A 25 -8.32 -10.11 -10.15
C TYR A 25 -9.82 -10.20 -10.43
N CYS A 26 -10.24 -10.31 -11.69
CA CYS A 26 -11.63 -10.61 -12.02
C CYS A 26 -12.04 -11.99 -11.49
N ASN A 27 -11.19 -12.99 -11.67
CA ASN A 27 -11.44 -14.36 -11.23
C ASN A 27 -11.52 -14.51 -9.71
N GLU A 28 -10.72 -13.73 -8.99
CA GLU A 28 -10.68 -13.66 -7.52
C GLU A 28 -11.76 -12.74 -6.93
N GLY A 29 -12.57 -12.07 -7.77
CA GLY A 29 -13.60 -11.12 -7.33
C GLY A 29 -13.06 -9.78 -6.81
N LYS A 30 -11.78 -9.49 -7.05
CA LYS A 30 -11.09 -8.23 -6.71
C LYS A 30 -11.49 -7.10 -7.63
N LEU A 31 -11.97 -7.37 -8.84
CA LEU A 31 -12.56 -6.38 -9.72
C LEU A 31 -14.04 -6.70 -9.91
N ALA A 32 -14.87 -5.67 -9.92
CA ALA A 32 -16.26 -5.81 -10.33
C ALA A 32 -16.29 -6.11 -11.84
N ALA A 33 -16.38 -7.39 -12.16
CA ALA A 33 -16.33 -7.89 -13.53
C ALA A 33 -17.36 -9.01 -13.71
N GLN A 34 -17.84 -9.15 -14.94
CA GLN A 34 -18.69 -10.26 -15.34
C GLN A 34 -17.97 -11.11 -16.38
N LYS A 35 -18.10 -12.43 -16.29
CA LYS A 35 -17.57 -13.34 -17.29
C LYS A 35 -18.66 -13.66 -18.30
N ILE A 36 -18.42 -13.31 -19.56
CA ILE A 36 -19.30 -13.63 -20.69
C ILE A 36 -18.53 -14.55 -21.62
N GLY A 37 -18.87 -15.84 -21.58
CA GLY A 37 -18.12 -16.89 -22.28
C GLY A 37 -16.68 -16.99 -21.77
N LYS A 38 -15.70 -16.69 -22.63
CA LYS A 38 -14.27 -16.72 -22.31
C LYS A 38 -13.70 -15.34 -21.94
N THR A 39 -14.50 -14.29 -22.04
CA THR A 39 -14.06 -12.91 -21.89
C THR A 39 -14.56 -12.33 -20.58
N TRP A 40 -13.71 -11.53 -19.92
CA TRP A 40 -14.11 -10.71 -18.78
C TRP A 40 -14.47 -9.31 -19.27
N VAL A 41 -15.60 -8.81 -18.80
CA VAL A 41 -16.08 -7.46 -19.06
C VAL A 41 -16.11 -6.67 -17.75
N LEU A 42 -15.58 -5.45 -17.79
CA LEU A 42 -15.48 -4.54 -16.66
C LEU A 42 -16.16 -3.22 -17.01
N ASP A 43 -16.72 -2.55 -16.00
CA ASP A 43 -17.20 -1.18 -16.14
C ASP A 43 -16.02 -0.21 -15.96
N ARG A 44 -15.69 0.53 -17.03
CA ARG A 44 -14.64 1.55 -17.07
C ARG A 44 -14.75 2.55 -15.91
N ASN A 45 -15.97 2.95 -15.56
CA ASN A 45 -16.21 3.94 -14.51
C ASN A 45 -16.18 3.35 -13.10
N ASN A 46 -16.16 2.02 -12.99
CA ASN A 46 -16.13 1.27 -11.74
C ASN A 46 -14.94 0.30 -11.70
N LEU A 47 -13.83 0.66 -12.35
CA LEU A 47 -12.52 0.02 -12.20
C LEU A 47 -11.91 0.38 -10.85
N ARG A 48 -12.53 -0.12 -9.78
CA ARG A 48 -11.97 -0.05 -8.44
C ARG A 48 -11.68 -1.47 -8.01
N LEU A 49 -10.45 -1.70 -7.56
CA LEU A 49 -10.14 -2.93 -6.86
C LEU A 49 -11.04 -2.96 -5.62
N LYS A 50 -11.98 -3.91 -5.59
CA LYS A 50 -12.52 -4.41 -4.33
C LYS A 50 -11.30 -4.89 -3.58
N TYR A 51 -10.81 -4.08 -2.65
CA TYR A 51 -9.67 -4.40 -1.80
C TYR A 51 -10.01 -5.68 -1.03
N THR A 52 -9.76 -6.84 -1.62
CA THR A 52 -9.74 -8.10 -0.89
C THR A 52 -8.38 -8.13 -0.23
N ASN A 53 -8.38 -7.96 1.09
CA ASN A 53 -7.32 -8.38 2.01
C ASN A 53 -5.92 -8.40 1.39
N ARG A 54 -5.20 -7.28 1.49
CA ARG A 54 -3.74 -7.38 1.66
C ARG A 54 -3.54 -8.38 2.81
N ASP A 55 -2.71 -9.40 2.63
CA ASP A 55 -2.41 -10.36 3.69
C ASP A 55 -1.95 -9.57 4.92
N ILE A 56 -2.78 -9.60 5.98
CA ILE A 56 -2.64 -8.80 7.20
C ILE A 56 -1.35 -9.12 7.98
N ARG A 57 -0.56 -10.10 7.52
CA ARG A 57 0.68 -10.52 8.17
C ARG A 57 1.94 -9.83 7.63
N ASN A 58 1.89 -9.04 6.55
CA ASN A 58 3.05 -8.25 6.16
C ASN A 58 2.70 -7.00 5.35
N LEU A 59 2.94 -5.85 5.98
CA LEU A 59 2.33 -4.56 5.66
C LEU A 59 3.12 -3.64 4.74
N ASN A 60 4.07 -4.23 4.05
CA ASN A 60 5.16 -3.52 3.43
C ASN A 60 5.20 -3.74 1.92
N ASP A 61 4.15 -4.31 1.34
CA ASP A 61 4.20 -4.79 -0.03
C ASP A 61 3.40 -3.92 -1.01
N VAL A 62 4.08 -3.41 -2.03
CA VAL A 62 3.51 -2.67 -3.18
C VAL A 62 3.64 -3.55 -4.42
N TYR A 63 2.58 -3.69 -5.22
CA TYR A 63 2.64 -4.46 -6.46
C TYR A 63 3.00 -3.55 -7.63
N TYR A 64 4.04 -3.91 -8.39
CA TYR A 64 4.53 -3.14 -9.52
C TYR A 64 5.05 -4.07 -10.62
N ASN A 65 4.53 -3.93 -11.85
CA ASN A 65 4.99 -4.68 -13.04
C ASN A 65 5.11 -6.20 -12.83
N GLY A 66 4.12 -6.83 -12.21
CA GLY A 66 4.15 -8.28 -11.99
C GLY A 66 4.87 -8.72 -10.71
N VAL A 67 5.51 -7.79 -10.00
CA VAL A 67 6.40 -8.07 -8.87
C VAL A 67 5.84 -7.45 -7.59
N THR A 68 5.97 -8.19 -6.49
CA THR A 68 5.71 -7.66 -5.15
C THR A 68 6.99 -7.00 -4.62
N LEU A 69 6.91 -5.70 -4.38
CA LEU A 69 7.98 -4.90 -3.78
C LEU A 69 7.76 -4.82 -2.29
N SER A 70 8.74 -5.21 -1.48
CA SER A 70 8.69 -5.14 -0.02
C SER A 70 9.48 -3.97 0.51
N SER A 71 8.91 -3.27 1.49
CA SER A 71 9.55 -2.12 2.13
C SER A 71 10.87 -2.55 2.79
N LYS A 72 11.90 -1.74 2.57
CA LYS A 72 13.22 -1.87 3.20
C LYS A 72 13.47 -0.83 4.27
N SER A 73 12.70 0.26 4.27
CA SER A 73 12.83 1.35 5.24
C SER A 73 11.46 1.88 5.66
N GLY A 74 11.44 2.67 6.73
CA GLY A 74 10.34 3.61 6.93
C GLY A 74 10.28 4.67 5.81
N VAL A 75 9.47 5.69 6.04
CA VAL A 75 9.46 6.89 5.20
C VAL A 75 10.86 7.52 5.25
N SER A 76 11.50 7.66 4.10
CA SER A 76 12.85 8.20 3.99
C SER A 76 12.87 9.67 3.59
N LYS A 77 11.78 10.18 3.02
CA LYS A 77 11.64 11.60 2.64
C LYS A 77 10.20 12.07 2.75
N ILE A 78 10.02 13.26 3.32
CA ILE A 78 8.75 13.99 3.36
C ILE A 78 8.99 15.41 2.82
N GLU A 79 8.25 15.79 1.78
CA GLU A 79 8.34 17.14 1.21
C GLU A 79 6.96 17.62 0.77
N LYS A 80 6.41 18.64 1.44
CA LYS A 80 5.11 19.27 1.08
C LYS A 80 3.95 18.27 0.95
N GLY A 81 3.89 17.26 1.81
CA GLY A 81 2.84 16.22 1.76
C GLY A 81 3.14 15.05 0.81
N ILE A 82 4.30 15.08 0.14
CA ILE A 82 4.82 13.98 -0.66
C ILE A 82 5.72 13.11 0.21
N TYR A 83 5.37 11.83 0.31
CA TYR A 83 6.06 10.83 1.12
C TYR A 83 6.81 9.88 0.19
N SER A 84 8.02 9.50 0.54
CA SER A 84 8.79 8.48 -0.20
C SER A 84 9.44 7.48 0.74
N ALA A 85 9.53 6.23 0.29
CA ALA A 85 10.19 5.15 1.01
C ALA A 85 10.89 4.18 0.05
N SER A 86 11.85 3.42 0.57
CA SER A 86 12.65 2.47 -0.21
C SER A 86 12.06 1.07 -0.13
N PHE A 87 11.96 0.42 -1.29
CA PHE A 87 11.42 -0.93 -1.47
C PHE A 87 12.39 -1.81 -2.25
N ALA A 88 12.19 -3.13 -2.20
CA ALA A 88 12.92 -4.07 -3.05
C ALA A 88 12.03 -5.22 -3.53
N ASN A 89 12.41 -5.86 -4.64
CA ASN A 89 11.70 -7.00 -5.22
C ASN A 89 11.85 -8.34 -4.46
N VAL A 90 12.53 -8.35 -3.31
CA VAL A 90 12.67 -9.54 -2.45
C VAL A 90 12.40 -9.20 -0.99
N ARG A 91 11.57 -10.03 -0.33
CA ARG A 91 11.16 -9.85 1.07
C ARG A 91 12.33 -9.94 2.04
N LEU A 92 13.22 -10.93 1.87
CA LEU A 92 14.29 -11.25 2.82
C LEU A 92 15.60 -11.58 2.09
N GLU A 93 16.70 -11.14 2.70
CA GLU A 93 18.10 -11.27 2.26
C GLU A 93 18.50 -10.52 0.99
N SER A 94 19.68 -9.90 1.06
CA SER A 94 20.35 -9.28 -0.09
C SER A 94 20.83 -10.38 -1.03
N SER A 95 19.95 -10.84 -1.93
CA SER A 95 20.41 -11.60 -3.08
C SER A 95 21.17 -10.68 -4.03
N GLU A 96 22.14 -11.22 -4.76
CA GLU A 96 22.87 -10.48 -5.80
C GLU A 96 21.94 -9.85 -6.85
N ASN A 97 20.69 -10.32 -6.96
CA ASN A 97 19.70 -9.88 -7.96
C ASN A 97 18.62 -8.93 -7.40
N THR A 98 18.85 -8.36 -6.21
CA THR A 98 17.90 -7.45 -5.56
C THR A 98 17.85 -6.09 -6.26
N SER A 99 16.74 -5.79 -6.92
CA SER A 99 16.43 -4.45 -7.42
C SER A 99 15.78 -3.62 -6.33
N TYR A 100 16.21 -2.38 -6.21
CA TYR A 100 15.64 -1.42 -5.25
C TYR A 100 14.78 -0.41 -5.99
N TYR A 101 13.77 0.08 -5.29
CA TYR A 101 12.77 1.00 -5.82
C TYR A 101 12.51 2.12 -4.81
N THR A 102 12.20 3.29 -5.34
CA THR A 102 11.60 4.39 -4.58
C THR A 102 10.12 4.41 -4.89
N VAL A 103 9.30 4.37 -3.85
CA VAL A 103 7.85 4.48 -3.95
C VAL A 103 7.43 5.80 -3.33
N THR A 104 6.58 6.55 -4.03
CA THR A 104 6.16 7.90 -3.65
C THR A 104 4.64 8.02 -3.60
N TRP A 105 4.14 8.69 -2.56
CA TRP A 105 2.72 8.99 -2.35
C TRP A 105 2.49 10.49 -2.19
N ASP A 106 1.37 10.98 -2.70
CA ASP A 106 0.79 12.25 -2.29
C ASP A 106 -0.32 11.97 -1.28
N LEU A 107 -0.05 12.28 -0.01
CA LEU A 107 -1.00 12.06 1.08
C LEU A 107 -1.81 13.32 1.43
N LYS A 108 -1.54 14.45 0.77
CA LYS A 108 -2.26 15.70 1.03
C LYS A 108 -3.78 15.55 0.85
N PRO A 109 -4.30 14.91 -0.23
CA PRO A 109 -5.75 14.74 -0.38
C PRO A 109 -6.38 13.93 0.76
N LEU A 110 -5.68 12.90 1.24
CA LEU A 110 -6.16 12.10 2.38
C LEU A 110 -6.23 12.95 3.64
N PHE A 111 -5.18 13.71 3.96
CA PHE A 111 -5.16 14.54 5.15
C PHE A 111 -6.14 15.71 5.08
N ASP A 112 -6.36 16.29 3.90
CA ASP A 112 -7.37 17.32 3.68
C ASP A 112 -8.77 16.77 3.97
N LEU A 113 -9.11 15.56 3.49
CA LEU A 113 -10.38 14.90 3.79
C LEU A 113 -10.50 14.53 5.28
N ALA A 114 -9.43 14.02 5.88
CA ALA A 114 -9.42 13.61 7.28
C ALA A 114 -9.63 14.80 8.22
N SER A 115 -9.01 15.95 7.93
CA SER A 115 -9.17 17.18 8.72
C SER A 115 -10.58 17.76 8.70
N LYS A 116 -11.36 17.44 7.66
CA LYS A 116 -12.78 17.81 7.52
C LYS A 116 -13.74 16.76 8.08
N GLY A 117 -13.23 15.62 8.56
CA GLY A 117 -14.06 14.48 8.94
C GLY A 117 -14.74 13.76 7.77
N GLU A 118 -14.31 14.04 6.53
CA GLU A 118 -14.87 13.47 5.30
C GLU A 118 -14.17 12.17 4.89
N TYR A 119 -13.01 11.87 5.48
CA TYR A 119 -12.28 10.64 5.21
C TYR A 119 -12.86 9.45 5.97
N GLU A 120 -13.22 8.40 5.23
CA GLU A 120 -13.68 7.14 5.81
C GLU A 120 -12.48 6.23 6.09
N TRP A 121 -12.15 6.05 7.38
CA TRP A 121 -11.12 5.13 7.83
C TRP A 121 -11.61 3.68 7.70
N ARG A 122 -11.17 3.03 6.63
CA ARG A 122 -11.58 1.66 6.28
C ARG A 122 -10.69 0.62 6.94
N ILE A 123 -10.26 -0.38 6.18
CA ILE A 123 -9.61 -1.61 6.65
C ILE A 123 -8.30 -1.25 7.38
N PRO A 124 -8.21 -1.46 8.71
CA PRO A 124 -6.97 -1.32 9.43
C PRO A 124 -6.01 -2.43 9.01
N HIS A 125 -4.74 -2.16 9.15
CA HIS A 125 -3.72 -3.11 8.83
C HIS A 125 -3.30 -4.02 9.97
N GLY A 126 -3.51 -3.56 11.20
CA GLY A 126 -2.98 -4.21 12.39
C GLY A 126 -4.00 -4.18 13.51
N LEU A 127 -3.92 -5.21 14.35
CA LEU A 127 -4.68 -5.33 15.59
C LEU A 127 -3.70 -5.65 16.71
N GLU A 128 -3.75 -4.86 17.78
CA GLU A 128 -3.02 -5.11 19.02
C GLU A 128 -4.04 -5.32 20.13
N LYS A 129 -4.10 -6.54 20.67
CA LYS A 129 -5.03 -6.86 21.75
C LYS A 129 -4.60 -6.18 23.04
N ILE A 130 -5.54 -5.56 23.73
CA ILE A 130 -5.31 -4.99 25.06
C ILE A 130 -5.41 -6.10 26.10
N SER A 131 -4.43 -6.16 27.00
CA SER A 131 -4.46 -7.12 28.11
C SER A 131 -5.50 -6.70 29.15
N LYS A 132 -6.01 -7.68 29.91
CA LYS A 132 -7.05 -7.44 30.92
C LYS A 132 -6.64 -6.41 31.97
N GLU A 133 -5.36 -6.36 32.35
CA GLU A 133 -4.86 -5.40 33.34
C GLU A 133 -4.86 -3.96 32.81
N ARG A 134 -4.81 -3.77 31.48
CA ARG A 134 -4.72 -2.46 30.82
C ARG A 134 -6.06 -1.91 30.34
N GLU A 135 -7.16 -2.68 30.45
CA GLU A 135 -8.47 -2.28 29.90
C GLU A 135 -9.00 -0.98 30.51
N LYS A 136 -8.82 -0.77 31.82
CA LYS A 136 -9.27 0.45 32.50
C LYS A 136 -8.54 1.69 31.97
N ASP A 137 -7.21 1.63 31.92
CA ASP A 137 -6.38 2.74 31.44
C ASP A 137 -6.62 3.01 29.95
N PHE A 138 -6.82 1.94 29.16
CA PHE A 138 -7.21 2.03 27.77
C PHE A 138 -8.53 2.78 27.61
N LEU A 139 -9.60 2.37 28.31
CA LEU A 139 -10.90 3.02 28.22
C LEU A 139 -10.83 4.49 28.65
N GLN A 140 -10.13 4.77 29.76
CA GLN A 140 -9.92 6.14 30.22
C GLN A 140 -9.21 7.00 29.17
N TYR A 141 -8.22 6.44 28.47
CA TYR A 141 -7.58 7.14 27.35
C TYR A 141 -8.53 7.33 26.16
N ILE A 142 -9.27 6.30 25.75
CA ILE A 142 -10.21 6.38 24.63
C ILE A 142 -11.31 7.42 24.89
N GLU A 143 -11.77 7.59 26.13
CA GLU A 143 -12.74 8.62 26.52
C GLU A 143 -12.23 10.06 26.31
N THR A 144 -10.91 10.26 26.25
CA THR A 144 -10.32 11.57 25.95
C THR A 144 -10.31 11.91 24.46
N LEU A 145 -10.60 10.95 23.60
CA LEU A 145 -10.56 11.09 22.14
C LEU A 145 -11.96 11.33 21.57
N GLU A 146 -12.02 11.94 20.39
CA GLU A 146 -13.30 12.11 19.70
C GLU A 146 -13.92 10.76 19.34
N PRO A 147 -15.23 10.53 19.62
CA PRO A 147 -15.90 9.29 19.28
C PRO A 147 -16.04 9.09 17.76
N TYR A 148 -15.93 7.83 17.30
CA TYR A 148 -16.11 7.49 15.88
C TYR A 148 -17.25 6.49 15.62
N ASN A 149 -17.40 5.48 16.48
CA ASN A 149 -18.51 4.51 16.48
C ASN A 149 -18.77 3.82 15.14
N LYS A 150 -17.73 3.49 14.37
CA LYS A 150 -17.87 2.81 13.08
C LYS A 150 -17.64 1.31 13.19
N LYS A 151 -18.50 0.53 12.53
CA LYS A 151 -18.34 -0.91 12.41
C LYS A 151 -17.37 -1.23 11.28
N ILE A 152 -16.43 -2.15 11.54
CA ILE A 152 -15.52 -2.67 10.54
C ILE A 152 -15.42 -4.19 10.67
N ASN A 153 -15.03 -4.85 9.58
CA ASN A 153 -14.67 -6.26 9.57
C ASN A 153 -13.16 -6.40 9.29
N VAL A 154 -12.45 -7.10 10.18
CA VAL A 154 -11.03 -7.36 10.05
C VAL A 154 -10.82 -8.86 10.22
N GLN A 155 -10.29 -9.53 9.19
CA GLN A 155 -10.09 -10.99 9.18
C GLN A 155 -11.34 -11.81 9.52
N GLY A 156 -12.53 -11.36 9.11
CA GLY A 156 -13.78 -12.05 9.41
C GLY A 156 -14.32 -11.81 10.82
N LYS A 157 -13.66 -10.99 11.63
CA LYS A 157 -14.14 -10.54 12.95
C LYS A 157 -14.70 -9.13 12.86
N GLU A 158 -15.83 -8.89 13.52
CA GLU A 158 -16.45 -7.57 13.59
C GLU A 158 -15.95 -6.77 14.79
N PHE A 159 -15.71 -5.49 14.56
CA PHE A 159 -15.28 -4.54 15.58
C PHE A 159 -16.09 -3.25 15.47
N ILE A 160 -16.26 -2.57 16.61
CA ILE A 160 -16.69 -1.18 16.69
C ILE A 160 -15.46 -0.34 17.00
N ILE A 161 -15.11 0.57 16.11
CA ILE A 161 -14.08 1.58 16.37
C ILE A 161 -14.67 2.64 17.29
N LEU A 162 -14.06 2.80 18.45
CA LEU A 162 -14.56 3.63 19.54
C LEU A 162 -14.19 5.11 19.32
N SER A 163 -12.95 5.38 18.91
CA SER A 163 -12.43 6.73 18.72
C SER A 163 -12.02 7.03 17.28
N LEU A 164 -11.95 8.31 16.91
CA LEU A 164 -11.33 8.72 15.65
C LEU A 164 -9.86 8.30 15.63
N PRO A 165 -9.34 7.82 14.50
CA PRO A 165 -7.92 7.49 14.40
C PRO A 165 -7.03 8.70 14.65
N THR A 166 -6.08 8.54 15.56
CA THR A 166 -5.09 9.56 15.92
C THR A 166 -3.71 9.12 15.47
N LEU A 167 -2.85 10.10 15.17
CA LEU A 167 -1.48 9.84 14.77
C LEU A 167 -0.72 9.16 15.92
N LEU A 168 -0.04 8.07 15.63
CA LEU A 168 0.89 7.43 16.54
C LEU A 168 2.14 8.31 16.63
N TRP A 169 2.51 8.73 17.84
CA TRP A 169 3.68 9.56 18.06
C TRP A 169 4.94 8.91 17.48
N ASP A 170 5.83 9.72 16.89
CA ASP A 170 7.16 9.30 16.41
C ASP A 170 7.15 8.36 15.19
N THR A 171 6.21 8.54 14.25
CA THR A 171 6.02 7.62 13.11
C THR A 171 6.05 8.28 11.73
N ASP A 172 6.85 9.34 11.58
CA ASP A 172 6.96 10.12 10.32
C ASP A 172 5.60 10.62 9.79
N GLY A 173 4.56 10.66 10.64
CA GLY A 173 3.23 11.11 10.26
C GLY A 173 2.38 10.10 9.49
N VAL A 174 2.80 8.82 9.41
CA VAL A 174 2.09 7.83 8.57
C VAL A 174 1.36 6.73 9.33
N LEU A 175 1.64 6.52 10.62
CA LEU A 175 0.95 5.51 11.42
C LEU A 175 -0.13 6.14 12.28
N TYR A 176 -1.34 5.59 12.20
CA TYR A 176 -2.50 6.03 12.94
C TYR A 176 -3.05 4.86 13.76
N ARG A 177 -3.68 5.16 14.89
CA ARG A 177 -4.35 4.17 15.73
C ARG A 177 -5.69 4.65 16.24
N ALA A 178 -6.60 3.71 16.51
CA ALA A 178 -7.82 3.97 17.27
C ALA A 178 -8.09 2.84 18.26
N GLY A 179 -8.91 3.13 19.27
CA GLY A 179 -9.48 2.08 20.11
C GLY A 179 -10.60 1.35 19.39
N ALA A 180 -10.67 0.03 19.57
CA ALA A 180 -11.73 -0.81 19.04
C ALA A 180 -12.21 -1.82 20.09
N GLN A 181 -13.48 -2.21 19.97
CA GLN A 181 -14.05 -3.31 20.74
C GLN A 181 -14.58 -4.37 19.77
N SER A 182 -14.23 -5.63 20.03
CA SER A 182 -14.81 -6.78 19.32
C SER A 182 -16.22 -7.09 19.81
N VAL A 183 -16.97 -7.87 19.04
CA VAL A 183 -18.31 -8.37 19.45
C VAL A 183 -18.30 -9.16 20.76
N ASP A 184 -17.18 -9.80 21.09
CA ASP A 184 -16.99 -10.57 22.33
C ASP A 184 -16.60 -9.68 23.53
N GLY A 185 -16.58 -8.35 23.34
CA GLY A 185 -16.28 -7.37 24.38
C GLY A 185 -14.80 -7.14 24.64
N GLU A 186 -13.89 -7.81 23.92
CA GLU A 186 -12.45 -7.60 24.04
C GLU A 186 -12.00 -6.31 23.34
N TYR A 187 -10.99 -5.65 23.91
CA TYR A 187 -10.47 -4.37 23.41
C TYR A 187 -9.17 -4.51 22.63
N TYR A 188 -9.01 -3.65 21.63
CA TYR A 188 -7.88 -3.65 20.71
C TYR A 188 -7.47 -2.21 20.38
N TYR A 189 -6.18 -2.00 20.08
CA TYR A 189 -5.79 -0.95 19.14
C TYR A 189 -5.90 -1.49 17.72
N VAL A 190 -6.56 -0.71 16.86
CA VAL A 190 -6.54 -0.88 15.40
C VAL A 190 -5.52 0.10 14.82
N LEU A 191 -4.73 -0.35 13.86
CA LEU A 191 -3.61 0.42 13.30
C LEU A 191 -3.81 0.67 11.80
N TRP A 192 -3.51 1.88 11.35
CA TRP A 192 -3.50 2.29 9.93
C TRP A 192 -2.13 2.85 9.56
N ASN A 193 -1.72 2.59 8.32
CA ASN A 193 -0.52 3.12 7.71
C ASN A 193 -1.08 3.81 6.49
N VAL A 194 -1.11 5.13 6.49
CA VAL A 194 -1.87 5.88 5.47
C VAL A 194 -1.28 5.70 4.07
N CYS A 195 0.02 5.36 3.95
CA CYS A 195 0.62 4.96 2.67
C CYS A 195 0.00 3.66 2.11
N ASN A 196 -0.64 2.85 2.94
CA ASN A 196 -1.37 1.65 2.52
C ASN A 196 -2.83 1.95 2.13
N LEU A 197 -3.31 3.16 2.38
CA LEU A 197 -4.68 3.58 2.07
C LEU A 197 -4.78 4.36 0.76
N VAL A 198 -3.64 4.74 0.19
CA VAL A 198 -3.53 5.53 -1.04
C VAL A 198 -2.58 4.80 -1.98
N ASP A 199 -2.92 4.78 -3.26
CA ASP A 199 -2.03 4.21 -4.27
C ASP A 199 -0.81 5.14 -4.49
N PRO A 200 0.39 4.58 -4.73
CA PRO A 200 1.55 5.40 -5.05
C PRO A 200 1.32 6.24 -6.31
N ILE A 201 1.74 7.50 -6.29
CA ILE A 201 1.75 8.37 -7.47
C ILE A 201 2.96 8.11 -8.36
N LYS A 202 3.99 7.45 -7.82
CA LYS A 202 5.23 7.16 -8.53
C LYS A 202 5.91 5.92 -7.95
N ILE A 203 6.39 5.05 -8.83
CA ILE A 203 7.27 3.93 -8.48
C ILE A 203 8.44 3.96 -9.46
N GLU A 204 9.64 4.15 -8.93
CA GLU A 204 10.85 4.24 -9.74
C GLU A 204 11.85 3.18 -9.30
N LYS A 205 12.49 2.52 -10.26
CA LYS A 205 13.63 1.66 -9.93
C LYS A 205 14.79 2.58 -9.52
N ALA A 206 15.38 2.35 -8.35
CA ALA A 206 16.51 3.10 -7.82
C ALA A 206 17.85 2.41 -8.13
N SER A 207 17.86 1.06 -8.20
CA SER A 207 19.00 0.28 -8.66
C SER A 207 18.61 -1.08 -9.21
N ASP A 208 19.43 -1.61 -10.11
CA ASP A 208 19.23 -2.91 -10.76
C ASP A 208 20.59 -3.62 -10.89
N PRO A 209 20.85 -4.68 -10.10
CA PRO A 209 22.11 -5.41 -10.20
C PRO A 209 22.20 -6.26 -11.47
N ASN A 210 21.10 -6.49 -12.19
CA ASN A 210 21.13 -7.19 -13.47
C ASN A 210 21.61 -6.30 -14.61
N LEU A 211 21.74 -4.99 -14.37
CA LEU A 211 22.28 -4.03 -15.33
C LEU A 211 23.67 -3.60 -14.91
N ARG A 212 24.69 -3.86 -15.72
CA ARG A 212 26.07 -3.40 -15.48
C ARG A 212 26.52 -2.42 -16.53
N CYS A 213 27.24 -1.39 -16.09
CA CYS A 213 27.88 -0.46 -17.00
C CYS A 213 29.02 -1.16 -17.75
N LYS A 214 29.03 -1.12 -19.10
CA LYS A 214 30.10 -1.71 -19.93
C LYS A 214 31.48 -1.14 -19.59
N LYS A 215 31.53 0.12 -19.15
CA LYS A 215 32.78 0.85 -18.91
C LYS A 215 33.35 0.60 -17.51
N CYS A 216 32.52 0.75 -16.47
CA CYS A 216 32.99 0.69 -15.09
C CYS A 216 32.55 -0.56 -14.32
N LEU A 217 31.80 -1.46 -14.96
CA LEU A 217 31.29 -2.73 -14.42
C LEU A 217 30.40 -2.62 -13.17
N LYS A 218 30.12 -1.39 -12.71
CA LYS A 218 29.20 -1.11 -11.61
C LYS A 218 27.76 -1.38 -12.04
N TYR A 219 26.96 -1.83 -11.08
CA TYR A 219 25.51 -1.97 -11.22
C TYR A 219 24.82 -0.64 -11.53
N TRP A 220 23.68 -0.71 -12.20
CA TRP A 220 22.81 0.44 -12.45
C TRP A 220 22.23 0.96 -11.15
N SER A 221 22.33 2.28 -10.93
CA SER A 221 21.64 2.99 -9.87
C SER A 221 21.50 4.46 -10.23
N ILE A 222 20.43 5.11 -9.77
CA ILE A 222 20.09 6.49 -10.12
C ILE A 222 21.15 7.53 -9.70
N ASP A 223 21.88 7.27 -8.60
CA ASP A 223 22.81 8.24 -7.98
C ASP A 223 24.31 7.93 -8.21
N ARG A 224 24.68 7.24 -9.30
CA ARG A 224 26.10 6.96 -9.58
C ARG A 224 26.59 7.64 -10.84
N ARG A 225 27.73 8.33 -10.71
CA ARG A 225 28.53 8.83 -11.83
C ARG A 225 29.40 7.70 -12.39
N CYS A 226 29.52 7.68 -13.72
CA CYS A 226 30.47 6.79 -14.40
C CYS A 226 31.90 7.28 -14.18
N VAL A 227 32.88 6.38 -14.30
CA VAL A 227 34.31 6.68 -14.07
C VAL A 227 34.87 7.72 -15.04
N ASP A 228 34.23 7.89 -16.20
CA ASP A 228 34.66 8.79 -17.28
C ASP A 228 33.82 10.06 -17.39
N GLU A 229 32.87 10.29 -16.47
CA GLU A 229 31.90 11.42 -16.45
C GLU A 229 31.00 11.55 -17.70
N ALA A 230 31.30 10.84 -18.78
CA ALA A 230 30.57 10.78 -20.06
C ALA A 230 29.28 9.95 -19.98
N GLY A 231 28.79 9.67 -18.77
CA GLY A 231 27.60 8.85 -18.53
C GLY A 231 27.85 7.35 -18.67
N HIS A 232 26.87 6.58 -18.18
CA HIS A 232 26.91 5.13 -18.17
C HIS A 232 26.27 4.53 -19.46
N ASP A 233 26.83 3.43 -19.95
CA ASP A 233 26.23 2.57 -20.99
C ASP A 233 26.01 1.18 -20.38
N TYR A 234 24.76 0.75 -20.22
CA TYR A 234 24.39 -0.43 -19.44
C TYR A 234 23.98 -1.62 -20.32
N VAL A 235 24.41 -2.82 -19.91
CA VAL A 235 24.00 -4.11 -20.48
C VAL A 235 23.38 -4.99 -19.43
N ARG A 236 22.52 -5.92 -19.86
CA ARG A 236 22.06 -7.01 -18.98
C ARG A 236 23.20 -8.00 -18.77
N ASN A 237 23.38 -8.43 -17.53
CA ASN A 237 24.20 -9.61 -17.25
C ASN A 237 23.43 -10.82 -17.79
N GLU A 238 24.07 -11.60 -18.65
CA GLU A 238 23.60 -12.92 -19.07
C GLU A 238 23.81 -13.96 -17.97
#